data_AF-A0A7L7YUL6-F1
#
_entry.id   AF-A0A7L7YUL6-F1
#
_cell.length_a   1.000
_cell.length_b   1.000
_cell.length_c   1.000
_cell.angle_alpha   90.00
_cell.angle_beta   90.00
_cell.angle_gamma   90.00
#
_symmetry.space_group_name_H-M   'P 1'
#
loop_
_entity.id
_entity.type
_entity.pdbx_description
1 polymer ?
#
loop_
_entity_poly.entity_id
_entity_poly.type
_entity_poly.pdbx_seq_one_letter_code
_entity_poly.pdbx_strand_id
1 'polypeptide(L)' 'MTVPKKRTSMSKKRIRKNIWKRKGYWAALKALSLAKSISTGHSKSFFVQQTSNKAAE' A
#
# COMPACT_ATOMS: atom_id res chain seq x y z
N MET A 1 -23.53 25.05 12.30
CA MET A 1 -22.39 24.10 12.33
C MET A 1 -21.93 23.91 13.76
N THR A 2 -21.63 22.68 14.17
CA THR A 2 -21.15 22.39 15.53
C THR A 2 -19.66 22.68 15.65
N VAL A 3 -19.29 23.54 16.62
CA VAL A 3 -17.89 23.92 16.87
C VAL A 3 -17.33 23.05 18.00
N PRO A 4 -16.12 22.47 17.87
CA PRO A 4 -15.53 21.68 18.93
C PRO A 4 -15.21 22.58 20.15
N LYS A 5 -15.77 22.24 21.31
CA LYS A 5 -15.59 23.00 22.54
C LYS A 5 -14.14 23.00 23.05
N LYS A 6 -13.38 21.94 22.76
CA LYS A 6 -11.99 21.75 23.18
C LYS A 6 -11.19 21.09 22.06
N ARG A 7 -9.88 21.39 22.01
CA ARG A 7 -8.96 20.71 21.08
C ARG A 7 -8.84 19.23 21.44
N THR A 8 -8.59 18.41 20.43
CA THR A 8 -8.30 16.99 20.66
C THR A 8 -6.95 16.84 21.35
N SER A 9 -6.86 15.90 22.30
CA SER A 9 -5.60 15.60 22.96
C SER A 9 -4.59 15.01 21.96
N MET A 10 -3.30 15.15 22.25
CA MET A 10 -2.24 14.65 21.39
C MET A 10 -2.34 13.15 21.15
N SER A 11 -2.70 12.37 22.19
CA SER A 11 -2.92 10.92 22.07
C SER A 11 -4.06 10.60 21.10
N LYS A 12 -5.25 11.21 21.27
CA LYS A 12 -6.40 10.99 20.39
C LYS A 12 -6.11 11.37 18.92
N LYS A 13 -5.34 12.45 18.70
CA LYS A 13 -4.87 12.83 17.37
C LYS A 13 -3.96 11.77 16.74
N ARG A 14 -3.00 11.22 17.51
CA ARG A 14 -2.07 10.19 17.03
C ARG A 14 -2.80 8.88 16.70
N ILE A 15 -3.75 8.44 17.53
CA ILE A 15 -4.55 7.23 17.28
C ILE A 15 -5.27 7.31 15.92
N ARG A 16 -5.94 8.43 15.63
CA ARG A 16 -6.61 8.62 14.34
C ARG A 16 -5.64 8.56 13.16
N LYS A 17 -4.46 9.17 13.28
CA LYS A 17 -3.42 9.08 12.24
C LYS A 17 -2.89 7.65 12.06
N ASN A 18 -2.73 6.90 13.15
CA ASN A 18 -2.27 5.51 13.07
C ASN A 18 -3.28 4.60 12.37
N ILE A 19 -4.59 4.81 12.56
CA ILE A 19 -5.63 4.08 11.82
C ILE A 19 -5.49 4.31 10.31
N TRP A 20 -5.23 5.55 9.88
CA TRP A 20 -5.00 5.85 8.47
C TRP A 20 -3.71 5.19 7.95
N LYS A 21 -2.60 5.28 8.71
CA LYS A 21 -1.32 4.64 8.35
C LYS A 21 -1.41 3.11 8.26
N ARG A 22 -2.20 2.47 9.12
CA ARG A 22 -2.38 1.01 9.15
C ARG A 22 -2.94 0.46 7.83
N LYS A 23 -3.71 1.25 7.07
CA LYS A 23 -4.21 0.84 5.76
C LYS A 23 -3.07 0.56 4.76
N GLY A 24 -1.98 1.33 4.83
CA GLY A 24 -0.80 1.14 3.98
C GLY A 24 -0.09 -0.18 4.24
N TYR A 25 -0.04 -0.64 5.49
CA TYR A 25 0.54 -1.94 5.84
C TYR A 25 -0.16 -3.10 5.13
N TRP A 26 -1.50 -3.11 5.14
CA TRP A 26 -2.28 -4.14 4.45
C TRP A 26 -2.10 -4.10 2.93
N ALA A 27 -2.01 -2.91 2.35
CA ALA A 27 -1.72 -2.76 0.92
C ALA A 27 -0.32 -3.31 0.58
N ALA A 28 0.69 -3.02 1.40
CA ALA A 28 2.05 -3.51 1.22
C ALA A 28 2.13 -5.05 1.30
N LEU A 29 1.43 -5.67 2.26
CA LEU A 29 1.37 -7.14 2.36
C LEU A 29 0.79 -7.79 1.11
N LYS A 30 -0.34 -7.25 0.60
CA LYS A 30 -0.95 -7.74 -0.63
C LYS A 30 -0.05 -7.54 -1.84
N ALA A 31 0.58 -6.37 -1.95
CA ALA A 31 1.52 -6.05 -3.03
C ALA A 31 2.73 -6.99 -3.02
N LEU A 32 3.30 -7.30 -1.84
CA LEU A 32 4.43 -8.22 -1.71
C LEU A 32 4.06 -9.65 -2.14
N SER A 33 2.91 -10.16 -1.69
CA SER A 33 2.40 -11.47 -2.09
C SER A 33 2.18 -11.53 -3.60
N LEU A 34 1.61 -10.48 -4.19
CA LEU A 34 1.39 -10.38 -5.63
C LEU A 34 2.72 -10.36 -6.41
N ALA A 35 3.69 -9.55 -5.99
CA ALA A 35 4.99 -9.44 -6.64
C ALA A 35 5.72 -10.79 -6.66
N LYS A 36 5.69 -11.54 -5.55
CA LYS A 36 6.24 -12.90 -5.47
C LYS A 36 5.56 -13.84 -6.47
N SER A 37 4.24 -13.79 -6.58
CA SER A 37 3.47 -14.63 -7.52
C SER A 37 3.74 -14.30 -9.00
N ILE A 38 4.00 -13.02 -9.32
CA ILE A 38 4.37 -12.58 -10.67
C ILE A 38 5.81 -12.99 -10.98
N SER A 39 6.73 -12.87 -10.02
CA SER A 39 8.16 -13.13 -10.24
C SER A 39 8.50 -14.57 -10.65
N THR A 40 7.66 -15.56 -10.28
CA THR A 40 7.89 -16.97 -10.64
C THR A 40 7.46 -17.32 -12.07
N GLY A 41 6.71 -16.43 -12.76
CA GLY A 41 6.26 -16.65 -14.13
C GLY A 41 5.28 -17.83 -14.32
N HIS A 42 4.86 -18.50 -13.24
CA HIS A 42 3.95 -19.65 -13.29
C HIS A 42 2.47 -19.26 -13.32
N SER A 43 2.16 -18.04 -12.89
CA SER A 43 0.78 -17.54 -12.83
C SER A 43 0.29 -17.12 -14.22
N LYS A 44 -0.65 -17.89 -14.79
CA LYS A 44 -1.26 -17.61 -16.11
C LYS A 44 -2.38 -16.56 -16.09
N SER A 45 -2.81 -16.15 -14.89
CA SER A 45 -3.94 -15.23 -14.70
C SER A 45 -3.56 -13.75 -14.71
N PHE A 46 -2.28 -13.42 -14.49
CA PHE A 46 -1.79 -12.05 -14.43
C PHE A 46 -0.95 -11.75 -15.67
N PHE A 47 -1.34 -10.71 -16.42
CA PHE A 47 -0.55 -10.20 -17.55
C PHE A 47 0.26 -8.99 -17.09
N VAL A 48 1.57 -9.03 -17.30
CA VAL A 48 2.48 -7.90 -17.04
C VAL A 48 3.22 -7.60 -18.34
N GLN A 49 3.10 -6.38 -18.84
CA GLN A 49 3.84 -5.95 -20.03
C GLN A 49 5.32 -5.85 -19.67
N GLN A 50 6.15 -6.71 -20.27
CA GLN A 50 7.59 -6.58 -20.19
C GLN A 50 8.02 -5.44 -21.11
N THR A 51 8.35 -4.27 -20.55
CA THR A 51 9.08 -3.26 -21.29
C THR A 51 10.50 -3.76 -21.45
N SER A 52 10.84 -4.24 -22.65
CA SER A 52 12.18 -4.66 -22.98
C SER A 52 13.14 -3.47 -22.85
N ASN A 53 13.86 -3.40 -21.73
CA ASN A 53 15.22 -2.86 -21.81
C ASN A 53 16.03 -3.94 -22.51
N LYS A 54 15.94 -3.94 -23.85
CA LYS A 54 17.01 -4.48 -24.67
C LYS A 54 18.20 -3.58 -24.30
N ALA A 55 18.98 -3.99 -23.30
CA ALA A 55 20.28 -3.40 -23.09
C ALA A 55 21.00 -3.60 -24.42
N ALA A 56 21.10 -2.51 -25.18
CA ALA A 56 21.87 -2.49 -26.40
C ALA A 56 23.29 -2.87 -26.00
N GLU A 57 23.76 -3.98 -26.56
CA GLU A 57 25.19 -4.20 -26.76
C GLU A 57 25.81 -2.99 -27.47
#